data_AF-A0A175XZR2-F1
#
_entry.id   AF-A0A175XZR2-F1
#
_cell.length_a   1.000
_cell.length_b   1.000
_cell.length_c   1.000
_cell.angle_alpha   90.00
_cell.angle_beta   90.00
_cell.angle_gamma   90.00
#
_symmetry.space_group_name_H-M   'P 1'
#
loop_
_entity.id
_entity.type
_entity.pdbx_description
1 polymer ?
#
loop_
_entity_poly.entity_id
_entity_poly.type
_entity_poly.pdbx_seq_one_letter_code
_entity_poly.pdbx_strand_id
1 'polypeptide(L)'
;MGQVLIRNLDDALIADFRRVAKANGRSLEAELREALAQARPKVRLDGDALRTLVHGLWAMTPPEAAAVDSTPYIREARDAG
;
A
#
# COMPACT_ATOMS: atom_id res chain seq x y z
N MET A 1 -9.31 10.84 -16.98
CA MET A 1 -7.90 11.01 -17.42
C MET A 1 -7.40 12.32 -16.87
N GLY A 2 -6.38 12.31 -16.01
CA GLY A 2 -5.76 13.52 -15.46
C GLY A 2 -4.27 13.50 -15.77
N GLN A 3 -3.68 14.67 -16.03
CA GLN A 3 -2.25 14.83 -16.31
C GLN A 3 -1.66 15.79 -15.29
N VAL A 4 -0.48 15.43 -14.77
CA VAL A 4 0.29 16.26 -13.83
C VAL A 4 1.68 16.49 -14.45
N LEU A 5 2.12 17.74 -14.50
CA LEU A 5 3.47 18.11 -14.90
C LEU A 5 4.28 18.46 -13.66
N ILE A 6 5.31 17.68 -13.36
CA ILE A 6 6.26 17.97 -12.29
C ILE A 6 7.46 18.69 -12.93
N ARG A 7 7.66 19.96 -12.56
CA ARG A 7 8.77 20.79 -13.06
C ARG A 7 9.93 20.78 -12.06
N ASN A 8 11.13 21.06 -12.56
CA ASN A 8 12.36 21.20 -11.77
C ASN A 8 12.64 19.95 -10.91
N LEU A 9 12.43 18.77 -11.48
CA LEU A 9 12.80 17.51 -10.84
C LEU A 9 14.32 17.31 -10.97
N ASP A 10 14.95 16.83 -9.92
CA ASP A 10 16.38 16.53 -9.93
C ASP A 10 16.71 15.46 -11.00
N ASP A 11 17.70 15.75 -11.84
CA ASP A 11 18.15 14.84 -12.90
C ASP A 11 18.69 13.53 -12.32
N ALA A 12 19.30 13.57 -11.13
CA ALA A 12 19.76 12.37 -10.43
C ALA A 12 18.57 11.46 -10.07
N LEU A 13 17.47 12.04 -9.58
CA LEU A 13 16.25 11.31 -9.25
C LEU A 13 15.63 10.68 -10.51
N ILE A 14 15.60 11.41 -11.63
CA ILE A 14 15.11 10.87 -12.91
C ILE A 14 15.97 9.67 -13.35
N ALA A 15 17.29 9.76 -13.21
CA ALA A 15 18.20 8.67 -13.56
C ALA A 15 17.96 7.42 -12.70
N ASP A 16 17.74 7.58 -11.40
CA ASP A 16 17.42 6.48 -10.49
C ASP A 16 16.13 5.77 -10.88
N PHE A 17 15.05 6.53 -11.14
CA PHE A 17 13.79 5.94 -11.58
C PHE A 17 13.89 5.27 -12.95
N ARG A 18 14.70 5.78 -13.87
CA ARG A 18 14.96 5.11 -15.16
C ARG A 18 15.66 3.77 -14.97
N ARG A 19 16.62 3.69 -14.06
CA ARG A 19 17.33 2.44 -13.73
C ARG A 19 16.37 1.40 -13.15
N VAL A 20 15.53 1.80 -12.19
CA VAL A 20 14.52 0.91 -11.59
C VAL A 20 13.47 0.47 -12.61
N ALA A 21 12.95 1.38 -13.43
CA ALA A 21 12.00 1.05 -14.48
C ALA A 21 12.57 0.00 -15.45
N LYS A 22 13.84 0.14 -15.86
CA LYS A 22 14.53 -0.85 -16.71
C LYS A 22 14.66 -2.20 -16.01
N ALA A 23 15.03 -2.21 -14.72
CA ALA A 23 15.12 -3.45 -13.93
C ALA A 23 13.77 -4.16 -13.80
N ASN A 24 12.68 -3.40 -13.67
CA ASN A 24 11.32 -3.91 -13.56
C ASN A 24 10.68 -4.26 -14.93
N GLY A 25 11.37 -4.00 -16.05
CA GLY A 25 10.83 -4.21 -17.40
C GLY A 25 9.66 -3.29 -17.75
N ARG A 26 9.59 -2.09 -17.17
CA ARG A 26 8.50 -1.12 -17.32
C ARG A 26 8.99 0.20 -17.92
N SER A 27 8.07 1.01 -18.45
CA SER A 27 8.39 2.38 -18.85
C SER A 27 8.58 3.27 -17.62
N LEU A 28 9.34 4.36 -17.77
CA LEU A 28 9.53 5.34 -16.70
C LEU A 28 8.19 5.90 -16.19
N GLU A 29 7.26 6.18 -17.10
CA GLU A 29 5.92 6.65 -16.73
C GLU A 29 5.17 5.61 -15.89
N ALA A 30 5.24 4.33 -16.27
CA ALA A 30 4.60 3.27 -15.52
C ALA A 30 5.20 3.11 -14.11
N GLU A 31 6.52 3.21 -13.99
CA GLU A 31 7.20 3.16 -12.70
C GLU A 31 6.80 4.35 -11.80
N LEU A 32 6.79 5.57 -12.35
CA LEU A 32 6.35 6.76 -11.61
C LEU A 32 4.87 6.67 -11.20
N ARG A 33 4.02 6.10 -12.05
CA ARG A 33 2.61 5.87 -11.74
C ARG A 33 2.44 4.92 -10.56
N GLU A 34 3.21 3.84 -10.52
CA GLU A 34 3.20 2.92 -9.38
C GLU A 34 3.76 3.57 -8.11
N ALA A 35 4.84 4.32 -8.22
CA ALA A 35 5.39 5.05 -7.08
C ALA A 35 4.36 6.02 -6.47
N LEU A 36 3.61 6.75 -7.31
CA LEU A 36 2.53 7.63 -6.85
C LEU A 36 1.35 6.85 -6.27
N ALA A 37 1.01 5.68 -6.82
CA ALA A 37 -0.05 4.83 -6.29
C ALA A 37 0.30 4.28 -4.91
N GLN A 38 1.56 3.86 -4.71
CA GLN A 38 2.07 3.40 -3.42
C GLN A 38 2.16 4.53 -2.39
N ALA A 39 2.56 5.72 -2.82
CA ALA A 39 2.62 6.92 -1.99
C ALA A 39 1.26 7.59 -1.77
N ARG A 40 0.16 7.00 -2.27
CA ARG A 40 -1.18 7.58 -2.15
C ARG A 40 -1.46 7.89 -0.68
N PRO A 41 -1.82 9.14 -0.33
CA PRO A 41 -2.14 9.50 1.04
C PRO A 41 -3.21 8.58 1.59
N LYS A 42 -2.90 7.93 2.72
CA LYS A 42 -3.88 7.12 3.44
C LYS A 42 -4.86 8.08 4.08
N VAL A 43 -6.08 8.15 3.54
CA VAL A 43 -7.17 8.85 4.21
C VAL A 43 -7.42 8.10 5.52
N ARG A 44 -7.34 8.81 6.65
CA ARG A 44 -7.83 8.25 7.92
C ARG A 44 -9.33 8.10 7.73
N LEU A 45 -9.80 6.85 7.72
CA LEU A 45 -11.22 6.56 7.78
C LEU A 45 -11.76 7.19 9.06
N ASP A 46 -12.92 7.82 8.98
CA ASP A 46 -13.67 8.19 10.18
C ASP A 46 -14.16 6.93 10.91
N GLY A 47 -14.66 7.11 12.14
CA GLY A 47 -15.05 5.99 12.98
C GLY A 47 -16.15 5.11 12.38
N ASP A 48 -17.06 5.70 11.61
CA ASP A 48 -18.18 4.97 11.00
C ASP A 48 -17.75 4.18 9.76
N ALA A 49 -16.87 4.76 8.94
CA ALA A 49 -16.27 4.07 7.81
C ALA A 49 -15.38 2.90 8.27
N LEU A 50 -14.66 3.06 9.38
CA LEU A 50 -13.90 1.96 10.02
C LEU A 50 -14.81 0.83 10.49
N ARG A 51 -15.90 1.16 11.21
CA ARG A 51 -16.87 0.14 11.67
C ARG A 51 -17.47 -0.63 10.49
N THR A 52 -17.86 0.08 9.44
CA THR A 52 -18.43 -0.53 8.23
C THR A 52 -17.44 -1.50 7.57
N LEU A 53 -16.18 -1.08 7.44
CA LEU A 53 -15.12 -1.93 6.90
C LEU A 53 -14.92 -3.20 7.73
N VAL A 54 -14.86 -3.08 9.06
CA VAL A 54 -14.71 -4.23 9.97
C VAL A 54 -15.88 -5.21 9.83
N HIS A 55 -17.13 -4.72 9.79
CA HIS A 55 -18.29 -5.58 9.59
C HIS A 55 -18.27 -6.31 8.23
N GLY A 56 -17.85 -5.63 7.16
CA GLY A 56 -17.68 -6.24 5.85
C GLY A 56 -16.61 -7.35 5.86
N LEU A 57 -15.48 -7.11 6.51
CA LEU A 57 -14.42 -8.10 6.66
C LEU A 57 -14.89 -9.33 7.45
N TRP A 58 -15.62 -9.13 8.55
CA TRP A 58 -16.20 -10.23 9.32
C TRP A 58 -17.22 -11.04 8.52
N ALA A 59 -18.05 -10.40 7.69
CA ALA A 59 -19.00 -11.10 6.83
C ALA A 59 -18.32 -11.99 5.78
N MET A 60 -17.11 -11.63 5.35
CA MET A 60 -16.29 -12.41 4.42
C MET A 60 -15.39 -13.45 5.12
N THR A 61 -15.32 -13.42 6.45
CA THR A 61 -14.44 -14.31 7.21
C THR A 61 -15.14 -15.64 7.48
N PRO A 62 -14.57 -16.78 7.07
CA PRO A 62 -15.14 -18.09 7.36
C PRO A 62 -15.22 -18.33 8.88
N PRO A 63 -16.27 -19.01 9.36
CA PRO A 63 -16.47 -19.23 10.80
C PRO A 63 -15.33 -20.02 11.44
N GLU A 64 -14.61 -20.86 10.69
CA GLU A 64 -13.46 -21.61 11.21
C GLU A 64 -12.28 -20.70 11.53
N ALA A 65 -12.11 -19.60 10.79
CA ALA A 65 -11.03 -18.63 11.04
C ALA A 65 -11.25 -17.84 12.34
N ALA A 66 -12.52 -17.61 12.72
CA ALA A 66 -12.86 -16.97 13.98
C ALA A 66 -12.56 -17.85 15.21
N ALA A 67 -12.39 -19.16 15.02
CA ALA A 67 -12.06 -20.11 16.09
C ALA A 67 -10.56 -20.19 16.41
N VAL A 68 -9.70 -19.57 15.61
CA VAL A 68 -8.25 -19.59 15.82
C VAL A 68 -7.84 -18.41 16.70
N ASP A 69 -7.34 -18.68 17.90
CA ASP A 69 -6.74 -17.64 18.75
C ASP A 69 -5.46 -17.11 18.09
N SER A 70 -5.51 -15.85 17.64
CA SER A 70 -4.39 -15.16 17.01
C SER A 70 -3.41 -14.57 18.04
N THR A 71 -3.77 -14.53 19.32
CA THR A 71 -3.00 -13.91 20.39
C THR A 71 -1.55 -14.43 20.51
N PRO A 72 -1.27 -15.75 20.40
CA PRO A 72 0.10 -16.27 20.48
C PRO A 72 1.01 -15.71 19.38
N TYR A 73 0.50 -15.66 18.13
CA TYR A 73 1.26 -15.17 16.97
C TYR A 73 1.53 -13.67 17.03
N ILE A 74 0.55 -12.89 17.52
CA ILE A 74 0.73 -11.43 17.71
C ILE A 74 1.80 -11.16 18.77
N ARG A 75 1.84 -11.95 19.85
CA ARG A 75 2.86 -11.83 20.89
C ARG A 75 4.25 -12.19 20.36
N GLU A 76 4.37 -13.30 19.64
CA GLU A 76 5.63 -13.71 19.00
C GLU A 76 6.18 -12.62 18.07
N ALA A 77 5.36 -12.08 17.17
CA ALA A 77 5.77 -11.03 16.24
C ALA A 77 6.17 -9.72 16.94
N ARG A 78 5.56 -9.39 18.08
CA ARG A 78 5.91 -8.20 18.88
C ARG A 78 7.20 -8.40 19.66
N ASP A 79 7.40 -9.57 20.24
CA ASP A 79 8.50 -9.85 21.17
C ASP A 79 9.78 -10.26 20.41
N ALA A 80 9.69 -10.65 19.13
CA ALA A 80 10.81 -11.01 18.26
C ALA A 80 11.35 -9.86 17.38
N GLY A 81 10.75 -8.65 17.46
CA GLY A 81 11.21 -7.44 16.75
C GLY A 81 11.99 -6.49 17.65
#